data_AF-A0A4Q5QUG0-F1
#
_entry.id   AF-A0A4Q5QUG0-F1
#
_cell.length_a   1.000
_cell.length_b   1.000
_cell.length_c   1.000
_cell.angle_alpha   90.00
_cell.angle_beta   90.00
_cell.angle_gamma   90.00
#
_symmetry.space_group_name_H-M   'P 1'
#
loop_
_entity.id
_entity.type
_entity.pdbx_description
1 polymer ?
#
loop_
_entity_poly.entity_id
_entity_poly.type
_entity_poly.pdbx_seq_one_letter_code
_entity_poly.pdbx_strand_id
1 'polypeptide(L)' 'MADKLLPETKATINITEAQGKAMTYTVALVDEGLLDLTRFVTPNPHETFYAREGLGVKTWDM' A
#
# COMPACT_ATOMS: atom_id res chain seq x y z
N MET A 1 6.75 4.25 -17.50
CA MET A 1 7.82 3.25 -17.35
C MET A 1 7.64 2.23 -18.48
N ALA A 2 8.67 1.48 -18.87
CA ALA A 2 8.52 0.45 -19.90
C ALA A 2 7.66 -0.71 -19.37
N ASP A 3 6.84 -1.32 -20.23
CA ASP A 3 5.94 -2.43 -19.84
C ASP A 3 6.69 -3.71 -19.45
N LYS A 4 7.96 -3.85 -19.85
CA LYS A 4 8.83 -4.96 -19.48
C LYS A 4 10.23 -4.44 -19.20
N LEU A 5 10.86 -5.01 -18.17
CA LEU A 5 12.25 -4.77 -17.83
C LEU A 5 13.09 -5.99 -18.17
N LEU A 6 14.31 -5.76 -18.61
CA LEU A 6 15.29 -6.83 -18.79
C LEU A 6 15.92 -7.17 -17.43
N PRO A 7 16.21 -8.45 -17.15
CA PRO A 7 16.97 -8.85 -15.98
C PRO A 7 18.33 -8.14 -15.92
N GLU A 8 18.85 -7.92 -14.71
CA GLU A 8 20.18 -7.34 -14.48
C GLU A 8 20.37 -5.93 -15.10
N THR A 9 19.28 -5.22 -15.38
CA THR A 9 19.32 -3.83 -15.88
C THR A 9 18.87 -2.83 -14.83
N LYS A 10 19.41 -1.62 -14.91
CA LYS A 10 19.01 -0.52 -14.02
C LYS A 10 17.64 0.00 -14.44
N ALA A 11 16.70 0.01 -13.51
CA ALA A 11 15.42 0.69 -13.64
C ALA A 11 15.38 1.91 -12.71
N THR A 12 14.68 2.96 -13.14
CA THR A 12 14.51 4.18 -12.34
C THR A 12 13.04 4.34 -11.99
N ILE A 13 12.77 4.52 -10.69
CA ILE A 13 11.43 4.82 -10.16
C ILE A 13 11.45 6.28 -9.70
N ASN A 14 10.60 7.10 -10.29
CA ASN A 14 10.45 8.51 -9.93
C ASN A 14 9.20 8.67 -9.08
N ILE A 15 9.32 9.36 -7.94
CA ILE A 15 8.24 9.58 -6.98
C ILE A 15 8.13 11.09 -6.74
N THR A 16 6.92 11.61 -6.73
CA THR A 16 6.66 13.03 -6.49
C THR A 16 5.39 13.21 -5.66
N GLU A 17 5.36 14.25 -4.84
CA GLU A 17 4.15 14.75 -4.19
C GLU A 17 3.46 15.74 -5.14
N ALA A 18 2.14 15.70 -5.22
CA ALA A 18 1.38 16.48 -6.21
C ALA A 18 1.56 18.00 -6.06
N GLN A 19 1.83 18.50 -4.86
CA GLN A 19 2.02 19.93 -4.55
C GLN A 19 3.49 20.27 -4.30
N GLY A 20 4.42 19.33 -4.54
CA GLY A 20 5.85 19.53 -4.32
C GLY A 20 6.27 19.68 -2.85
N LYS A 21 5.42 19.28 -1.90
CA LYS A 21 5.76 19.34 -0.48
C LYS A 21 6.69 18.19 -0.09
N ALA A 22 7.52 18.42 0.93
CA ALA A 22 8.36 17.39 1.51
C ALA A 22 7.48 16.26 2.08
N MET A 23 7.76 15.02 1.68
CA MET A 23 7.04 13.82 2.11
C MET A 23 8.00 12.65 2.28
N THR A 24 7.62 11.73 3.16
CA THR A 24 8.35 10.47 3.40
C THR A 24 7.70 9.35 2.61
N TYR A 25 8.52 8.54 1.95
CA TYR A 25 8.07 7.41 1.13
C TYR A 25 8.81 6.14 1.52
N THR A 26 8.08 5.03 1.52
CA THR A 26 8.64 3.68 1.63
C THR A 26 8.30 2.93 0.35
N VAL A 27 9.32 2.38 -0.31
CA VAL A 27 9.17 1.60 -1.54
C VAL A 27 9.64 0.18 -1.29
N ALA A 28 8.83 -0.79 -1.70
CA ALA A 28 9.18 -2.20 -1.67
C ALA A 28 8.86 -2.83 -3.04
N LEU A 29 9.71 -3.75 -3.48
CA LEU A 29 9.50 -4.56 -4.67
C LEU A 29 9.44 -6.02 -4.24
N VAL A 30 8.37 -6.72 -4.63
CA VAL A 30 8.11 -8.10 -4.23
C VAL A 30 7.59 -8.87 -5.44
N ASP A 31 7.94 -10.15 -5.52
CA ASP A 31 7.48 -11.06 -6.56
C ASP A 31 5.96 -11.33 -6.42
N GLU A 32 5.22 -11.27 -7.53
CA GLU A 32 3.78 -11.51 -7.58
C GLU A 32 3.41 -12.90 -7.07
N GLY A 33 4.19 -13.93 -7.39
CA GLY A 33 3.98 -15.30 -6.92
C GLY A 33 4.07 -15.43 -5.40
N LEU A 34 4.85 -14.58 -4.72
CA LEU A 34 4.87 -14.54 -3.25
C LEU A 34 3.62 -13.85 -2.68
N LEU A 35 3.15 -12.78 -3.33
CA LEU A 35 1.96 -12.05 -2.91
C LEU A 35 0.69 -12.91 -3.07
N ASP A 36 0.64 -13.72 -4.11
CA ASP A 36 -0.50 -14.58 -4.44
C ASP A 36 -0.74 -15.70 -3.42
N LEU A 37 0.32 -16.18 -2.74
CA LEU A 37 0.20 -17.25 -1.73
C LEU A 37 -0.82 -16.93 -0.64
N THR A 38 -0.94 -15.65 -0.28
CA THR A 38 -1.82 -15.19 0.79
C THR A 38 -2.89 -14.20 0.32
N ARG A 39 -2.98 -13.98 -1.00
CA ARG A 39 -3.80 -12.90 -1.60
C ARG A 39 -3.48 -11.55 -0.95
N PHE A 40 -2.19 -11.25 -0.86
CA PHE A 40 -1.71 -10.06 -0.18
C PHE A 40 -2.33 -8.81 -0.81
N VAL A 41 -2.98 -7.99 0.02
CA VAL A 41 -3.53 -6.70 -0.39
C VAL A 41 -2.52 -5.62 -0.04
N THR A 42 -2.16 -4.78 -1.01
CA THR A 42 -1.28 -3.63 -0.77
C THR A 42 -1.89 -2.76 0.34
N PRO A 43 -1.16 -2.50 1.44
CA PRO A 43 -1.67 -1.67 2.52
C PRO A 43 -2.11 -0.30 2.01
N ASN A 44 -3.31 0.14 2.40
CA ASN A 44 -3.82 1.48 2.14
C ASN A 44 -3.81 2.29 3.44
N PRO A 45 -2.81 3.17 3.66
CA PRO A 45 -2.72 3.94 4.89
C PRO A 45 -3.92 4.86 5.10
N HIS A 46 -4.44 5.49 4.05
CA HIS A 46 -5.55 6.43 4.18
C HIS A 46 -6.81 5.73 4.71
N GLU A 47 -7.19 4.60 4.11
CA GLU A 47 -8.32 3.80 4.61
C GLU A 47 -8.09 3.28 6.03
N THR A 48 -6.85 2.91 6.36
CA THR A 48 -6.50 2.46 7.71
C THR A 48 -6.67 3.57 8.75
N PHE A 49 -6.18 4.78 8.47
CA PHE A 49 -6.28 5.92 9.39
C PHE A 49 -7.69 6.49 9.53
N TYR A 50 -8.50 6.41 8.48
CA TYR A 50 -9.88 6.92 8.45
C TYR A 50 -10.93 5.80 8.47
N ALA A 51 -10.57 4.64 9.02
CA ALA A 51 -11.47 3.50 9.13
C ALA A 51 -12.67 3.83 10.04
N ARG A 52 -13.85 3.29 9.70
CA ARG A 52 -15.02 3.37 10.59
C ARG A 52 -14.76 2.46 11.79
N GLU A 53 -14.79 3.03 12.98
CA GLU A 53 -14.67 2.25 14.20
C GLU A 53 -16.03 1.64 14.58
N GLY A 54 -15.98 0.44 15.15
CA GLY A 54 -17.17 -0.23 15.67
C GLY A 54 -17.76 0.56 16.84
N LEU A 55 -19.09 0.58 16.93
CA LEU A 55 -19.78 1.15 18.08
C LEU A 55 -19.45 0.28 19.31
N GLY A 56 -18.51 0.71 20.13
CA GLY A 56 -17.97 -0.05 21.28
C GLY A 56 -18.94 -0.26 22.45
N VAL A 57 -20.25 -0.11 22.22
CA VAL A 57 -21.29 -0.28 23.24
C VAL A 57 -21.82 -1.71 23.19
N LYS A 58 -22.05 -2.30 24.37
CA LYS A 58 -22.75 -3.57 24.51
C LYS A 58 -24.09 -3.31 25.17
N THR A 59 -25.18 -3.65 24.50
CA THR A 59 -26.55 -3.55 25.03
C THR A 59 -27.09 -4.94 25.33
N TRP A 60 -27.81 -5.07 26.45
CA TRP A 60 -28.42 -6.31 26.90
C TRP A 60 -29.86 -5.99 27.34
N ASP A 61 -30.80 -6.89 27.10
CA ASP A 61 -32.19 -6.83 27.58
C ASP A 61 -32.40 -7.79 28.79
N MET A 62 -33.59 -7.72 29.41
CA MET A 62 -34.00 -8.51 30.59
C MET A 62 -35.01 -9.59 30.23
#